data_AF-A0A7G5IHZ6-F1
#
_entry.id   AF-A0A7G5IHZ6-F1
#
_cell.length_a   1.000
_cell.length_b   1.000
_cell.length_c   1.000
_cell.angle_alpha   90.00
_cell.angle_beta   90.00
_cell.angle_gamma   90.00
#
_symmetry.space_group_name_H-M   'P 1'
#
loop_
_entity.id
_entity.type
_entity.pdbx_description
1 polymer ?
#
loop_
_entity_poly.entity_id
_entity_poly.type
_entity_poly.pdbx_seq_one_letter_code
_entity_poly.pdbx_strand_id
1 'polypeptide(L)'
;MRFLVLAAMMVAVPALAQPQPRGDATLYTSPDYRGGSKYFSGPREYSGFNSVVRSVRMGRDETWELCSREQYRGRCVTVRGSSRDLSRDYGFRDRVGSLRPIVATTLPMPMPQPGGPGDSLRGMAAQFYPRPVGLQCSGPVTGSCAKVAADAFCRANGWNGSRNSGLETRGRDVFVVDVLCVRSGY
;
A
#
# COMPACT_ATOMS: atom_id res chain seq x y z
N MET A 1 16.09 28.10 52.86
CA MET A 1 14.97 28.06 51.89
C MET A 1 15.33 27.08 50.79
N ARG A 2 14.64 25.94 50.70
CA ARG A 2 14.86 24.87 49.70
C ARG A 2 14.12 25.23 48.41
N PHE A 3 14.84 25.46 47.30
CA PHE A 3 14.23 25.61 45.98
C PHE A 3 14.14 24.24 45.31
N LEU A 4 12.93 23.66 45.28
CA LEU A 4 12.59 22.50 44.47
C LEU A 4 12.41 22.97 43.02
N VAL A 5 13.33 22.59 42.13
CA VAL A 5 13.17 22.77 40.68
C VAL A 5 12.39 21.58 40.14
N LEU A 6 11.12 21.79 39.79
CA LEU A 6 10.30 20.81 39.09
C LEU A 6 10.69 20.80 37.60
N ALA A 7 11.34 19.73 37.16
CA ALA A 7 11.60 19.47 35.75
C ALA A 7 10.30 19.05 35.05
N ALA A 8 9.80 19.90 34.15
CA ALA A 8 8.67 19.58 33.28
C ALA A 8 9.14 18.64 32.16
N MET A 9 8.78 17.36 32.22
CA MET A 9 9.00 16.41 31.13
C MET A 9 8.04 16.72 29.97
N MET A 10 8.56 17.18 28.84
CA MET A 10 7.82 17.21 27.57
C MET A 10 7.66 15.79 27.07
N VAL A 11 6.46 15.24 27.18
CA VAL A 11 6.12 13.95 26.58
C VAL A 11 5.94 14.18 25.07
N ALA A 12 6.90 13.71 24.27
CA ALA A 12 6.76 13.68 22.83
C ALA A 12 5.62 12.72 22.47
N VAL A 13 4.50 13.27 22.00
CA VAL A 13 3.37 12.47 21.52
C VAL A 13 3.84 11.75 20.25
N PRO A 14 3.92 10.41 20.21
CA PRO A 14 4.27 9.74 18.97
C PRO A 14 3.17 10.07 17.96
N ALA A 15 3.56 10.63 16.82
CA ALA A 15 2.66 10.79 15.69
C ALA A 15 2.14 9.40 15.34
N LEU A 16 0.88 9.11 15.68
CA LEU A 16 0.21 7.90 15.23
C LEU A 16 0.25 7.94 13.71
N ALA A 17 1.11 7.10 13.12
CA ALA A 17 1.11 6.85 11.70
C ALA A 17 -0.31 6.45 11.32
N GLN A 18 -1.03 7.37 10.67
CA GLN A 18 -2.42 7.17 10.33
C GLN A 18 -2.48 5.88 9.49
N PRO A 19 -3.31 4.90 9.87
CA PRO A 19 -3.50 3.69 9.06
C PRO A 19 -3.74 4.14 7.63
N GLN A 20 -2.88 3.73 6.69
CA GLN A 20 -3.13 3.91 5.26
C GLN A 20 -4.08 2.77 4.87
N PRO A 21 -5.37 3.03 4.70
CA PRO A 21 -6.34 2.04 4.28
C PRO A 21 -5.87 1.31 3.03
N ARG A 22 -5.92 -0.02 3.18
CA ARG A 22 -5.40 -1.00 2.24
C ARG A 22 -6.32 -1.01 1.02
N GLY A 23 -5.73 -0.74 -0.13
CA GLY A 23 -6.41 -0.65 -1.41
C GLY A 23 -5.63 0.26 -2.34
N ASP A 24 -5.35 -0.21 -3.55
CA ASP A 24 -4.72 0.58 -4.59
C ASP A 24 -5.66 0.76 -5.78
N ALA A 25 -6.00 2.02 -6.09
CA ALA A 25 -6.84 2.36 -7.23
C ALA A 25 -6.16 3.39 -8.12
N THR A 26 -6.12 3.11 -9.42
CA THR A 26 -5.67 4.06 -10.44
C THR A 26 -6.84 4.41 -11.34
N LEU A 27 -7.26 5.67 -11.29
CA LEU A 27 -8.33 6.21 -12.14
C LEU A 27 -7.73 6.71 -13.46
N TYR A 28 -8.45 6.52 -14.56
CA TYR A 28 -8.04 6.91 -15.90
C TYR A 28 -9.13 7.74 -16.59
N THR A 29 -8.69 8.73 -17.36
CA THR A 29 -9.58 9.64 -18.12
C THR A 29 -10.11 9.07 -19.42
N SER A 30 -9.52 7.99 -19.95
CA SER A 30 -9.99 7.29 -21.15
C SER A 30 -10.35 5.82 -20.85
N PRO A 31 -11.18 5.18 -21.69
CA PRO A 31 -11.41 3.73 -21.62
C PRO A 31 -10.10 2.94 -21.79
N ASP A 32 -10.14 1.65 -21.45
CA ASP A 32 -9.04 0.70 -21.60
C ASP A 32 -7.74 1.12 -20.87
N TYR A 33 -7.86 1.83 -19.74
CA TYR A 33 -6.74 2.27 -18.91
C TYR A 33 -5.79 3.25 -19.61
N ARG A 34 -6.34 4.14 -20.45
CA ARG A 34 -5.56 5.13 -21.23
C ARG A 34 -5.78 6.56 -20.73
N GLY A 35 -4.99 7.49 -21.27
CA GLY A 35 -5.10 8.92 -20.99
C GLY A 35 -4.47 9.32 -19.66
N GLY A 36 -4.80 10.53 -19.19
CA GLY A 36 -4.37 11.02 -17.89
C GLY A 36 -4.87 10.10 -16.76
N SER A 37 -4.01 9.82 -15.79
CA SER A 37 -4.29 8.91 -14.70
C SER A 37 -3.93 9.50 -13.34
N LYS A 38 -4.57 9.01 -12.28
CA LYS A 38 -4.23 9.37 -10.91
C LYS A 38 -4.35 8.17 -9.98
N TYR A 39 -3.33 8.00 -9.15
CA TYR A 39 -3.22 6.92 -8.18
C TYR A 39 -3.78 7.35 -6.82
N PHE A 40 -4.42 6.40 -6.15
CA PHE A 40 -4.98 6.55 -4.82
C PHE A 40 -4.65 5.33 -3.96
N SER A 41 -4.00 5.59 -2.83
CA SER A 41 -3.85 4.66 -1.71
C SER A 41 -4.85 5.08 -0.62
N GLY A 42 -5.97 4.37 -0.53
CA GLY A 42 -7.00 4.63 0.47
C GLY A 42 -8.08 5.69 0.14
N PRO A 43 -8.99 5.97 1.11
CA PRO A 43 -10.04 6.95 1.04
C PRO A 43 -9.48 8.35 0.87
N ARG A 44 -10.21 9.12 0.08
CA ARG A 44 -10.02 10.53 -0.13
C ARG A 44 -11.40 11.17 -0.14
N GLU A 45 -11.61 12.07 0.82
CA GLU A 45 -12.78 12.95 0.85
C GLU A 45 -12.73 13.97 -0.29
N TYR A 46 -11.52 14.29 -0.76
CA TYR A 46 -11.29 15.11 -1.93
C TYR A 46 -10.28 14.41 -2.84
N SER A 47 -10.73 13.99 -4.02
CA SER A 47 -9.88 13.28 -4.97
C SER A 47 -8.87 14.22 -5.65
N GLY A 48 -9.19 15.52 -5.77
CA GLY A 48 -8.47 16.47 -6.61
C GLY A 48 -8.29 16.00 -8.06
N PHE A 49 -9.20 15.15 -8.57
CA PHE A 49 -9.20 14.64 -9.93
C PHE A 49 -10.34 15.30 -10.70
N ASN A 50 -10.02 16.40 -11.39
CA ASN A 50 -11.01 17.27 -12.02
C ASN A 50 -11.52 16.77 -13.37
N SER A 51 -11.05 15.59 -13.81
CA SER A 51 -11.41 15.00 -15.09
C SER A 51 -12.45 13.90 -14.92
N VAL A 52 -13.23 13.66 -15.97
CA VAL A 52 -14.19 12.55 -16.00
C VAL A 52 -13.41 11.23 -16.03
N VAL A 53 -13.80 10.29 -15.17
CA VAL A 53 -13.16 8.97 -15.12
C VAL A 53 -13.88 8.05 -16.09
N ARG A 54 -13.12 7.36 -16.94
CA ARG A 54 -13.63 6.41 -17.94
C ARG A 54 -13.24 4.98 -17.64
N SER A 55 -12.10 4.73 -17.00
CA SER A 55 -11.68 3.39 -16.58
C SER A 55 -10.93 3.42 -15.27
N VAL A 56 -10.84 2.28 -14.58
CA VAL A 56 -10.19 2.16 -13.27
C VAL A 56 -9.49 0.83 -13.13
N ARG A 57 -8.24 0.87 -12.66
CA ARG A 57 -7.44 -0.33 -12.37
C ARG A 57 -7.22 -0.45 -10.88
N MET A 58 -7.44 -1.65 -10.35
CA MET A 58 -7.35 -1.99 -8.94
C MET A 58 -6.71 -3.36 -8.74
N GLY A 59 -6.28 -3.65 -7.51
CA GLY A 59 -5.87 -4.97 -7.07
C GLY A 59 -6.93 -6.04 -7.35
N ARG A 60 -6.52 -7.32 -7.42
CA ARG A 60 -7.48 -8.43 -7.53
C ARG A 60 -8.35 -8.44 -6.27
N ASP A 61 -9.65 -8.64 -6.47
CA ASP A 61 -10.66 -8.73 -5.41
C ASP A 61 -10.85 -7.46 -4.55
N GLU A 62 -10.29 -6.32 -4.99
CA GLU A 62 -10.57 -5.04 -4.36
C GLU A 62 -11.91 -4.47 -4.82
N THR A 63 -12.60 -3.83 -3.88
CA THR A 63 -13.85 -3.11 -4.14
C THR A 63 -13.69 -1.67 -3.71
N TRP A 64 -14.12 -0.75 -4.55
CA TRP A 64 -14.03 0.68 -4.30
C TRP A 64 -15.35 1.38 -4.55
N GLU A 65 -15.66 2.34 -3.68
CA GLU A 65 -16.75 3.29 -3.87
C GLU A 65 -16.18 4.55 -4.51
N LEU A 66 -16.77 4.95 -5.64
CA LEU A 66 -16.45 6.20 -6.32
C LEU A 66 -17.68 7.10 -6.27
N CYS A 67 -17.53 8.31 -5.71
CA CYS A 67 -18.62 9.26 -5.54
C CYS A 67 -18.39 10.52 -6.39
N SER A 68 -19.46 11.07 -6.95
CA SER A 68 -19.37 12.21 -7.87
C SER A 68 -19.06 13.54 -7.18
N ARG A 69 -19.31 13.66 -5.87
CA ARG A 69 -18.99 14.84 -5.06
C ARG A 69 -17.96 14.49 -3.98
N GLU A 70 -17.47 15.52 -3.33
CA GLU A 70 -16.56 15.43 -2.18
C GLU A 70 -17.25 14.80 -0.97
N GLN A 71 -16.45 14.35 0.02
CA GLN A 71 -16.91 13.79 1.29
C GLN A 71 -17.92 12.64 1.14
N TYR A 72 -17.73 11.80 0.10
CA TYR A 72 -18.56 10.63 -0.20
C TYR A 72 -20.03 10.96 -0.48
N ARG A 73 -20.29 12.13 -1.09
CA ARG A 73 -21.65 12.59 -1.41
C ARG A 73 -21.97 12.45 -2.90
N GLY A 74 -23.25 12.65 -3.22
CA GLY A 74 -23.75 12.67 -4.59
C GLY A 74 -24.04 11.27 -5.11
N ARG A 75 -23.70 11.02 -6.37
CA ARG A 75 -23.89 9.71 -7.01
C ARG A 75 -22.67 8.84 -6.73
N CYS A 76 -22.87 7.76 -5.98
CA CYS A 76 -21.81 6.80 -5.69
C CYS A 76 -22.03 5.50 -6.46
N VAL A 77 -20.95 4.91 -6.98
CA VAL A 77 -20.94 3.58 -7.59
C VAL A 77 -19.90 2.71 -6.92
N THR A 78 -20.25 1.44 -6.73
CA THR A 78 -19.33 0.44 -6.20
C THR A 78 -18.72 -0.34 -7.35
N VAL A 79 -17.43 -0.18 -7.57
CA VAL A 79 -16.67 -0.89 -8.61
C VAL A 79 -15.94 -2.05 -7.97
N ARG A 80 -16.15 -3.26 -8.50
CA ARG A 80 -15.47 -4.48 -8.06
C ARG A 80 -14.42 -4.86 -9.09
N GLY A 81 -13.16 -4.88 -8.68
CA GLY A 81 -12.02 -5.17 -9.56
C GLY A 81 -11.86 -4.15 -10.68
N SER A 82 -10.86 -4.37 -11.54
CA SER A 82 -10.55 -3.42 -12.63
C SER A 82 -11.67 -3.38 -13.68
N SER A 83 -12.05 -2.18 -14.12
CA SER A 83 -13.05 -1.95 -15.17
C SER A 83 -12.46 -1.12 -16.30
N ARG A 84 -12.64 -1.61 -17.54
CA ARG A 84 -12.14 -0.98 -18.77
C ARG A 84 -13.04 0.15 -19.26
N ASP A 85 -14.30 0.15 -18.86
CA ASP A 85 -15.25 1.22 -19.18
C ASP A 85 -16.31 1.37 -18.08
N LEU A 86 -16.11 2.36 -17.21
CA LEU A 86 -17.03 2.68 -16.11
C LEU A 86 -18.39 3.18 -16.59
N SER A 87 -18.46 3.77 -17.79
CA SER A 87 -19.74 4.19 -18.36
C SER A 87 -20.56 2.98 -18.77
N ARG A 88 -19.91 1.99 -19.37
CA ARG A 88 -20.57 0.77 -19.84
C ARG A 88 -20.91 -0.17 -18.68
N ASP A 89 -19.97 -0.36 -17.76
CA ASP A 89 -20.08 -1.38 -16.72
C ASP A 89 -20.94 -0.91 -15.52
N TYR A 90 -20.88 0.39 -15.19
CA TYR A 90 -21.52 0.96 -13.99
C TYR A 90 -22.40 2.19 -14.29
N GLY A 91 -22.54 2.59 -15.56
CA GLY A 91 -23.26 3.80 -15.92
C GLY A 91 -22.63 5.09 -15.39
N PHE A 92 -21.39 5.05 -14.89
CA PHE A 92 -20.75 6.17 -14.23
C PHE A 92 -20.11 7.08 -15.27
N ARG A 93 -20.65 8.31 -15.39
CA ARG A 93 -20.22 9.28 -16.40
C ARG A 93 -19.72 10.59 -15.83
N ASP A 94 -19.49 10.59 -14.53
CA ASP A 94 -19.22 11.76 -13.74
C ASP A 94 -17.72 11.88 -13.41
N ARG A 95 -17.33 13.05 -12.90
CA ARG A 95 -16.04 13.22 -12.24
C ARG A 95 -16.09 12.50 -10.89
N VAL A 96 -14.95 12.04 -10.40
CA VAL A 96 -14.87 11.46 -9.05
C VAL A 96 -14.45 12.55 -8.09
N GLY A 97 -15.35 13.01 -7.22
CA GLY A 97 -15.06 14.01 -6.19
C GLY A 97 -14.47 13.40 -4.93
N SER A 98 -14.84 12.16 -4.62
CA SER A 98 -14.31 11.38 -3.50
C SER A 98 -14.35 9.89 -3.80
N LEU A 99 -13.50 9.13 -3.13
CA LEU A 99 -13.43 7.68 -3.30
C LEU A 99 -12.90 6.99 -2.06
N ARG A 100 -13.31 5.75 -1.83
CA ARG A 100 -12.81 4.93 -0.73
C ARG A 100 -12.83 3.43 -1.05
N PRO A 101 -11.89 2.64 -0.51
CA PRO A 101 -12.01 1.20 -0.56
C PRO A 101 -13.22 0.77 0.28
N ILE A 102 -14.04 -0.13 -0.26
CA ILE A 102 -15.08 -0.83 0.48
C ILE A 102 -14.49 -2.17 0.90
N VAL A 103 -14.01 -2.23 2.13
CA VAL A 103 -13.86 -3.51 2.81
C VAL A 103 -15.28 -4.05 3.06
N ALA A 104 -15.54 -5.31 2.72
CA ALA A 104 -16.82 -5.96 2.96
C ALA A 104 -17.10 -6.01 4.48
N THR A 105 -17.75 -4.98 5.00
CA THR A 105 -18.17 -4.86 6.39
C THR A 105 -19.40 -5.73 6.62
N THR A 106 -19.23 -7.05 6.68
CA THR A 106 -20.27 -7.95 7.24
C THR A 106 -19.70 -9.06 8.13
N LEU A 107 -18.44 -8.97 8.53
CA LEU A 107 -17.90 -9.74 9.64
C LEU A 107 -17.20 -8.76 10.59
N PRO A 108 -17.15 -9.03 11.92
CA PRO A 108 -16.37 -8.24 12.85
C PRO A 108 -15.00 -8.00 12.22
N MET A 109 -14.66 -6.72 12.06
CA MET A 109 -13.53 -6.29 11.25
C MET A 109 -12.31 -7.13 11.60
N PRO A 110 -11.58 -7.69 10.62
CA PRO A 110 -10.30 -8.28 10.91
C PRO A 110 -9.49 -7.18 11.58
N MET A 111 -9.12 -7.38 12.85
CA MET A 111 -8.11 -6.55 13.48
C MET A 111 -6.95 -6.43 12.49
N PRO A 112 -6.29 -5.26 12.37
CA PRO A 112 -5.00 -5.21 11.70
C PRO A 112 -4.13 -6.23 12.41
N GLN A 113 -3.94 -7.41 11.82
CA GLN A 113 -2.98 -8.37 12.34
C GLN A 113 -1.65 -7.62 12.29
N PRO A 114 -0.93 -7.49 13.41
CA PRO A 114 0.44 -7.01 13.39
C PRO A 114 1.15 -7.86 12.34
N GLY A 115 1.72 -7.20 11.32
CA GLY A 115 2.17 -7.80 10.07
C GLY A 115 2.47 -9.29 10.22
N GLY A 116 1.56 -10.10 9.70
CA GLY A 116 1.81 -11.54 9.62
C GLY A 116 3.08 -11.72 8.80
N PRO A 117 3.90 -12.76 9.07
CA PRO A 117 5.07 -13.05 8.27
C PRO A 117 4.64 -13.23 6.79
N GLY A 118 4.83 -12.19 5.97
CA GLY A 118 4.40 -12.17 4.57
C GLY A 118 3.69 -10.89 4.10
N ASP A 119 3.22 -10.00 4.98
CA ASP A 119 2.49 -8.79 4.58
C ASP A 119 3.43 -7.74 3.95
N SER A 120 3.58 -7.79 2.63
CA SER A 120 4.37 -6.84 1.87
C SER A 120 3.61 -5.54 1.56
N LEU A 121 4.29 -4.39 1.61
CA LEU A 121 3.77 -3.09 1.20
C LEU A 121 4.22 -2.78 -0.24
N ARG A 122 3.29 -2.76 -1.20
CA ARG A 122 3.60 -2.62 -2.63
C ARG A 122 3.22 -1.24 -3.18
N GLY A 123 4.14 -0.63 -3.93
CA GLY A 123 3.92 0.56 -4.75
C GLY A 123 4.33 0.35 -6.21
N MET A 124 4.31 1.42 -7.02
CA MET A 124 4.62 1.32 -8.46
C MET A 124 6.11 1.05 -8.77
N ALA A 125 7.00 1.67 -7.99
CA ALA A 125 8.45 1.59 -8.20
C ALA A 125 9.16 0.61 -7.26
N ALA A 126 8.48 0.18 -6.18
CA ALA A 126 9.06 -0.66 -5.16
C ALA A 126 8.02 -1.50 -4.40
N GLN A 127 8.48 -2.56 -3.73
CA GLN A 127 7.70 -3.34 -2.78
C GLN A 127 8.57 -3.71 -1.59
N PHE A 128 8.07 -3.41 -0.39
CA PHE A 128 8.72 -3.69 0.87
C PHE A 128 8.17 -4.98 1.48
N TYR A 129 9.05 -5.88 1.87
CA TYR A 129 8.75 -7.14 2.53
C TYR A 129 9.37 -7.11 3.92
N PRO A 130 8.59 -6.79 4.97
CA PRO A 130 9.10 -6.75 6.34
C PRO A 130 9.66 -8.12 6.75
N ARG A 131 8.96 -9.20 6.39
CA ARG A 131 9.34 -10.58 6.71
C ARG A 131 8.97 -11.55 5.58
N PRO A 132 9.83 -11.69 4.57
CA PRO A 132 9.62 -12.71 3.55
C PRO A 132 9.77 -14.12 4.16
N VAL A 133 8.77 -14.97 3.95
CA VAL A 133 8.76 -16.34 4.49
C VAL A 133 9.86 -17.18 3.87
N GLY A 134 10.62 -17.89 4.71
CA GLY A 134 11.67 -18.82 4.25
C GLY A 134 12.90 -18.17 3.63
N LEU A 135 13.06 -16.85 3.72
CA LEU A 135 14.25 -16.18 3.18
C LEU A 135 15.40 -16.23 4.19
N GLN A 136 16.40 -17.05 3.89
CA GLN A 136 17.56 -17.31 4.75
C GLN A 136 18.86 -17.27 3.95
N CYS A 137 19.96 -17.16 4.69
CA CYS A 137 21.29 -17.25 4.13
C CYS A 137 21.72 -18.72 3.98
N SER A 138 22.08 -19.12 2.76
CA SER A 138 22.64 -20.46 2.48
C SER A 138 24.13 -20.60 2.87
N GLY A 139 24.74 -19.55 3.44
CA GLY A 139 26.17 -19.48 3.77
C GLY A 139 26.42 -18.60 5.00
N PRO A 140 27.64 -18.05 5.18
CA PRO A 140 27.95 -17.18 6.30
C PRO A 140 26.95 -16.02 6.40
N VAL A 141 26.47 -15.76 7.62
CA VAL A 141 25.49 -14.72 7.90
C VAL A 141 26.15 -13.35 7.82
N THR A 142 26.31 -12.84 6.60
CA THR A 142 26.93 -11.56 6.29
C THR A 142 25.95 -10.65 5.55
N GLY A 143 26.21 -9.33 5.59
CA GLY A 143 25.44 -8.37 4.80
C GLY A 143 25.47 -8.67 3.29
N SER A 144 26.56 -9.25 2.78
CA SER A 144 26.65 -9.70 1.39
C SER A 144 25.72 -10.87 1.09
N CYS A 145 25.60 -11.84 2.00
CA CYS A 145 24.65 -12.95 1.84
C CYS A 145 23.21 -12.44 1.84
N ALA A 146 22.87 -11.54 2.76
CA ALA A 146 21.55 -10.91 2.83
C ALA A 146 21.18 -10.23 1.51
N LYS A 147 22.11 -9.45 0.94
CA LYS A 147 21.92 -8.76 -0.34
C LYS A 147 21.70 -9.73 -1.49
N VAL A 148 22.52 -10.79 -1.60
CA VAL A 148 22.39 -11.79 -2.67
C VAL A 148 21.06 -12.54 -2.58
N ALA A 149 20.68 -12.97 -1.37
CA ALA A 149 19.41 -13.65 -1.13
C ALA A 149 18.20 -12.73 -1.41
N ALA A 150 18.26 -11.48 -0.96
CA ALA A 150 17.23 -10.47 -1.21
C ALA A 150 17.10 -10.14 -2.70
N ASP A 151 18.21 -10.00 -3.43
CA ASP A 151 18.19 -9.74 -4.87
C ASP A 151 17.56 -10.90 -5.64
N ALA A 152 17.92 -12.15 -5.31
CA ALA A 152 17.33 -13.34 -5.91
C ALA A 152 15.81 -13.40 -5.64
N PHE A 153 15.41 -13.13 -4.39
CA PHE A 153 14.01 -13.05 -4.00
C PHE A 153 13.24 -11.97 -4.80
N CYS A 154 13.80 -10.77 -4.91
CA CYS A 154 13.17 -9.68 -5.65
C CYS A 154 13.03 -10.02 -7.15
N ARG A 155 14.06 -10.62 -7.76
CA ARG A 155 14.00 -11.06 -9.16
C ARG A 155 12.96 -12.14 -9.40
N ALA A 156 12.85 -13.12 -8.50
CA ALA A 156 11.81 -14.16 -8.58
C ALA A 156 10.39 -13.57 -8.52
N ASN A 157 10.21 -12.43 -7.84
CA ASN A 157 8.94 -11.71 -7.72
C ASN A 157 8.73 -10.62 -8.79
N GLY A 158 9.57 -10.59 -9.84
CA GLY A 158 9.40 -9.69 -10.99
C GLY A 158 9.94 -8.26 -10.81
N TRP A 159 10.85 -8.06 -9.84
CA TRP A 159 11.58 -6.82 -9.63
C TRP A 159 13.03 -6.93 -10.15
N ASN A 160 13.75 -5.82 -10.31
CA ASN A 160 15.11 -5.86 -10.88
C ASN A 160 16.17 -6.22 -9.83
N GLY A 161 15.93 -5.86 -8.57
CA GLY A 161 16.79 -6.20 -7.44
C GLY A 161 16.27 -5.62 -6.13
N SER A 162 17.03 -5.83 -5.05
CA SER A 162 16.80 -5.22 -3.75
C SER A 162 17.69 -4.00 -3.57
N ARG A 163 17.11 -2.91 -3.05
CA ARG A 163 17.86 -1.71 -2.65
C ARG A 163 18.23 -1.73 -1.17
N ASN A 164 17.47 -2.46 -0.36
CA ASN A 164 17.71 -2.63 1.06
C ASN A 164 17.37 -4.06 1.49
N SER A 165 18.10 -4.54 2.50
CA SER A 165 17.87 -5.82 3.16
C SER A 165 18.51 -5.79 4.54
N GLY A 166 17.83 -6.36 5.53
CA GLY A 166 18.32 -6.57 6.89
C GLY A 166 18.54 -8.04 7.21
N LEU A 167 19.25 -8.29 8.30
CA LEU A 167 19.35 -9.62 8.91
C LEU A 167 18.77 -9.53 10.32
N GLU A 168 17.88 -10.47 10.64
CA GLU A 168 17.34 -10.60 11.99
C GLU A 168 17.60 -12.02 12.50
N THR A 169 18.23 -12.10 13.67
CA THR A 169 18.44 -13.37 14.35
C THR A 169 17.24 -13.64 15.26
N ARG A 170 16.54 -14.76 15.03
CA ARG A 170 15.40 -15.17 15.86
C ARG A 170 15.66 -16.57 16.38
N GLY A 171 16.04 -16.67 17.65
CA GLY A 171 16.45 -17.94 18.23
C GLY A 171 17.79 -18.39 17.63
N ARG A 172 17.81 -19.57 16.99
CA ARG A 172 19.00 -20.14 16.35
C ARG A 172 19.12 -19.86 14.86
N ASP A 173 18.06 -19.31 14.26
CA ASP A 173 17.98 -19.09 12.82
C ASP A 173 18.18 -17.62 12.49
N VAL A 174 18.84 -17.35 11.36
CA VAL A 174 19.00 -16.00 10.84
C VAL A 174 18.20 -15.83 9.57
N PHE A 175 17.32 -14.83 9.57
CA PHE A 175 16.40 -14.53 8.50
C PHE A 175 16.78 -13.22 7.82
N VAL A 176 16.56 -13.18 6.52
CA VAL A 176 16.64 -11.92 5.77
C VAL A 176 15.30 -11.22 5.90
N VAL A 177 15.33 -9.98 6.40
CA VAL A 177 14.15 -9.17 6.71
C VAL A 177 14.24 -7.81 6.02
N ASP A 178 13.18 -7.01 6.10
CA ASP A 178 13.13 -5.62 5.62
C ASP A 178 13.61 -5.45 4.16
N VAL A 179 13.21 -6.38 3.30
CA VAL A 179 13.64 -6.41 1.90
C VAL A 179 12.87 -5.39 1.07
N LEU A 180 13.57 -4.43 0.49
CA LEU A 180 12.98 -3.44 -0.42
C LEU A 180 13.33 -3.78 -1.87
N CYS A 181 12.38 -4.39 -2.59
CA CYS A 181 12.50 -4.67 -4.01
C CYS A 181 12.20 -3.42 -4.84
N VAL A 182 13.01 -3.13 -5.87
CA VAL A 182 12.89 -1.94 -6.72
C VAL A 182 13.05 -2.27 -8.21
N ARG A 183 12.55 -1.38 -9.08
CA ARG A 183 12.80 -1.46 -10.54
C ARG A 183 14.08 -0.74 -10.99
N SER A 184 14.65 0.17 -10.20
CA SER A 184 15.85 0.91 -10.57
C SER A 184 16.67 1.30 -9.33
N GLY A 185 17.98 1.44 -9.49
CA GLY A 185 18.91 1.81 -8.40
C GLY A 185 19.10 0.72 -7.35
N TYR A 186 19.42 -0.51 -7.79
CA TYR A 186 19.63 -1.71 -6.97
C TYR A 186 21.12 -2.04 -6.74
#